data_AF-A0ABD6EX03-F1
#
_entry.id   AF-A0ABD6EX03-F1
#
_cell.length_a   1.000
_cell.length_b   1.000
_cell.length_c   1.000
_cell.angle_alpha   90.00
_cell.angle_beta   90.00
_cell.angle_gamma   90.00
#
_symmetry.space_group_name_H-M   'P 1'
#
loop_
_entity.id
_entity.type
_entity.pdbx_description
1 polymer ?
#
loop_
_entity_poly.entity_id
_entity_poly.type
_entity_poly.pdbx_seq_one_letter_code
_entity_poly.pdbx_strand_id
1 'polypeptide(L)'
;MDKVAREKGKDHWNSYLLTDVLHLNLRKASAPTITYLKQKKYDVTLANKGRGGELSDLVEFNYYLLSVDDKTGIVYRVEDKGLVPWVILSDGNGDQVSPFKGEWMTVKDGNLWVGGHGVTYWGKNNERNDNNMWVKVITKDGAKASIDWSKNYAKVKEAVGIKDPGYITYEAVQWVPQLRKWFMIPRKESTVKYSDEIDEKAGSNLFIMASENFKEITVKRIGKKVPELGVSAFQIIPGTSNLMIALIKSKEVNGKSEGTFLSIYDWNSERVFLEDYRLPGDMKYEGLHIKPAATADSC
;
A
#
# COMPACT_ATOMS: atom_id res chain seq x y z
N MET A 1 -1.34 4.75 11.64
CA MET A 1 -1.49 5.49 12.92
C MET A 1 -0.19 6.14 13.41
N ASP A 2 0.95 5.89 12.77
CA ASP A 2 2.21 6.60 13.06
C ASP A 2 2.59 6.64 14.55
N LYS A 3 3.22 7.74 14.98
CA LYS A 3 3.65 7.94 16.37
C LYS A 3 2.50 7.92 17.38
N VAL A 4 1.24 8.14 16.96
CA VAL A 4 0.08 8.08 17.86
C VAL A 4 -0.40 6.65 18.11
N ALA A 5 0.23 5.65 17.46
CA ALA A 5 -0.01 4.25 17.78
C ALA A 5 0.34 3.94 19.24
N ARG A 6 1.35 4.58 19.84
CA ARG A 6 1.81 4.26 21.20
C ARG A 6 0.81 4.72 22.27
N GLU A 7 0.42 3.80 23.17
CA GLU A 7 -0.30 4.13 24.39
C GLU A 7 0.60 4.88 25.37
N LYS A 8 0.12 6.03 25.87
CA LYS A 8 0.90 6.88 26.77
C LYS A 8 1.27 6.13 28.05
N GLY A 9 2.57 6.10 28.36
CA GLY A 9 3.10 5.45 29.57
C GLY A 9 3.19 3.93 29.50
N LYS A 10 2.97 3.34 28.31
CA LYS A 10 3.06 1.89 28.10
C LYS A 10 3.90 1.56 26.87
N ASP A 11 4.40 0.34 26.84
CA ASP A 11 5.01 -0.27 25.65
C ASP A 11 3.95 -1.09 24.89
N HIS A 12 2.88 -0.39 24.53
CA HIS A 12 1.78 -0.91 23.71
C HIS A 12 1.53 0.06 22.57
N TRP A 13 1.28 -0.48 21.38
CA TRP A 13 0.93 0.25 20.18
C TRP A 13 -0.37 -0.30 19.60
N ASN A 14 -1.14 0.55 18.93
CA ASN A 14 -2.47 0.23 18.46
C ASN A 14 -2.56 0.32 16.93
N SER A 15 -3.25 -0.65 16.34
CA SER A 15 -3.70 -0.62 14.94
C SER A 15 -5.18 -0.99 14.85
N TYR A 16 -5.81 -0.68 13.71
CA TYR A 16 -7.24 -0.88 13.51
C TYR A 16 -7.53 -1.56 12.17
N LEU A 17 -8.45 -2.53 12.20
CA LEU A 17 -9.05 -3.12 11.01
C LEU A 17 -10.48 -2.66 10.89
N LEU A 18 -10.78 -1.90 9.84
CA LEU A 18 -12.14 -1.55 9.42
C LEU A 18 -12.66 -2.63 8.47
N THR A 19 -13.88 -3.11 8.69
CA THR A 19 -14.56 -4.07 7.83
C THR A 19 -15.91 -3.50 7.45
N ASP A 20 -16.13 -3.34 6.15
CA ASP A 20 -17.35 -2.79 5.54
C ASP A 20 -17.83 -3.70 4.41
N VAL A 21 -19.07 -3.50 3.95
CA VAL A 21 -19.61 -4.11 2.72
C VAL A 21 -19.72 -3.07 1.63
N LEU A 22 -19.05 -3.33 0.51
CA LEU A 22 -19.22 -2.57 -0.73
C LEU A 22 -20.29 -3.25 -1.60
N HIS A 23 -21.40 -2.56 -1.83
CA HIS A 23 -22.43 -2.99 -2.78
C HIS A 23 -22.23 -2.27 -4.10
N LEU A 24 -22.05 -3.06 -5.16
CA LEU A 24 -21.85 -2.53 -6.49
C LEU A 24 -22.80 -3.19 -7.48
N ASN A 25 -23.53 -2.35 -8.22
CA ASN A 25 -24.35 -2.81 -9.33
C ASN A 25 -23.57 -2.70 -10.64
N LEU A 26 -23.12 -3.83 -11.17
CA LEU A 26 -22.39 -3.85 -12.45
C LEU A 26 -23.30 -3.68 -13.68
N ARG A 27 -24.62 -3.87 -13.53
CA ARG A 27 -25.59 -3.83 -14.63
C ARG A 27 -26.28 -2.48 -14.77
N LYS A 28 -26.34 -1.70 -13.70
CA LYS A 28 -26.94 -0.36 -13.66
C LYS A 28 -25.88 0.64 -13.26
N ALA A 29 -25.88 1.81 -13.88
CA ALA A 29 -25.00 2.92 -13.54
C ALA A 29 -25.39 3.60 -12.22
N SER A 30 -25.75 2.84 -11.18
CA SER A 30 -26.04 3.35 -9.85
C SER A 30 -24.74 3.56 -9.08
N ALA A 31 -24.69 4.59 -8.25
CA ALA A 31 -23.58 4.82 -7.35
C ALA A 31 -23.36 3.59 -6.44
N PRO A 32 -22.11 3.19 -6.18
CA PRO A 32 -21.81 2.16 -5.19
C PRO A 32 -22.29 2.60 -3.81
N THR A 33 -22.73 1.67 -2.98
CA THR A 33 -23.07 1.95 -1.57
C THR A 33 -22.15 1.18 -0.64
N ILE A 34 -21.84 1.78 0.50
CA ILE A 34 -20.95 1.22 1.50
C ILE A 34 -21.74 1.11 2.81
N THR A 35 -21.74 -0.08 3.40
CA THR A 35 -22.36 -0.34 4.70
C THR A 35 -21.29 -0.68 5.70
N TYR A 36 -21.18 0.15 6.73
CA TYR A 36 -20.27 -0.10 7.84
C TYR A 36 -20.66 -1.36 8.58
N LEU A 37 -19.70 -2.26 8.86
CA LEU A 37 -19.95 -3.44 9.70
C LEU A 37 -19.29 -3.31 11.07
N LYS A 38 -17.96 -3.26 11.11
CA LYS A 38 -17.21 -3.26 12.36
C LYS A 38 -15.82 -2.67 12.20
N GLN A 39 -15.31 -2.14 13.30
CA GLN A 39 -13.92 -1.78 13.47
C GLN A 39 -13.35 -2.55 14.66
N LYS A 40 -12.16 -3.12 14.48
CA LYS A 40 -11.47 -3.87 15.52
C LYS A 40 -10.11 -3.26 15.82
N LYS A 41 -9.84 -3.04 17.10
CA LYS A 41 -8.52 -2.62 17.61
C LYS A 41 -7.62 -3.86 17.77
N TYR A 42 -6.36 -3.69 17.44
CA TYR A 42 -5.28 -4.64 17.68
C TYR A 42 -4.22 -3.99 18.55
N ASP A 43 -3.86 -4.67 19.65
CA ASP A 43 -2.74 -4.28 20.50
C ASP A 43 -1.46 -4.95 20.00
N VAL A 44 -0.37 -4.18 19.98
CA VAL A 44 0.96 -4.58 19.53
C VAL A 44 1.96 -4.26 20.62
N THR A 45 2.84 -5.20 20.95
CA THR A 45 3.85 -5.03 22.01
C THR A 45 5.28 -5.07 21.47
N LEU A 46 5.47 -5.57 20.24
CA LEU A 46 6.76 -5.55 19.57
C LEU A 46 6.97 -4.18 18.91
N ALA A 47 8.14 -3.60 19.16
CA ALA A 47 8.50 -2.29 18.65
C ALA A 47 10.00 -2.18 18.37
N ASN A 48 10.33 -1.28 17.46
CA ASN A 48 11.69 -0.87 17.15
C ASN A 48 11.82 0.63 17.46
N LYS A 49 12.79 1.00 18.29
CA LYS A 49 13.02 2.39 18.72
C LYS A 49 11.73 3.07 19.25
N GLY A 50 10.91 2.31 19.99
CA GLY A 50 9.66 2.80 20.58
C GLY A 50 8.51 3.02 19.60
N ARG A 51 8.57 2.43 18.40
CA ARG A 51 7.51 2.45 17.39
C ARG A 51 7.17 1.02 16.94
N GLY A 52 5.88 0.73 16.80
CA GLY A 52 5.34 -0.53 16.31
C GLY A 52 3.86 -0.38 16.00
N GLY A 53 3.26 -1.39 15.36
CA GLY A 53 1.85 -1.36 14.97
C GLY A 53 1.54 -0.37 13.85
N GLU A 54 2.56 0.11 13.13
CA GLU A 54 2.42 0.99 11.97
C GLU A 54 2.28 0.11 10.72
N LEU A 55 1.07 -0.43 10.56
CA LEU A 55 0.72 -1.39 9.52
C LEU A 55 0.49 -0.70 8.16
N SER A 56 1.29 -1.06 7.15
CA SER A 56 1.37 -0.30 5.88
C SER A 56 0.74 -0.96 4.65
N ASP A 57 0.26 -2.21 4.72
CA ASP A 57 -0.60 -2.79 3.67
C ASP A 57 -1.37 -4.02 4.21
N LEU A 58 -2.26 -4.61 3.41
CA LEU A 58 -3.11 -5.75 3.77
C LEU A 58 -3.31 -6.68 2.57
N VAL A 59 -2.91 -7.94 2.69
CA VAL A 59 -3.01 -8.93 1.60
C VAL A 59 -3.40 -10.31 2.12
N GLU A 60 -4.18 -11.06 1.35
CA GLU A 60 -4.39 -12.49 1.62
C GLU A 60 -3.29 -13.33 0.95
N PHE A 61 -2.58 -14.13 1.75
CA PHE A 61 -1.56 -15.05 1.27
C PHE A 61 -1.58 -16.34 2.08
N ASN A 62 -1.62 -17.49 1.39
CA ASN A 62 -1.61 -18.81 2.00
C ASN A 62 -2.69 -18.97 3.09
N TYR A 63 -3.93 -18.55 2.79
CA TYR A 63 -5.10 -18.56 3.68
C TYR A 63 -5.04 -17.63 4.90
N TYR A 64 -3.99 -16.82 5.01
CA TYR A 64 -3.87 -15.82 6.06
C TYR A 64 -4.04 -14.42 5.50
N LEU A 65 -4.78 -13.58 6.23
CA LEU A 65 -4.72 -12.15 6.05
C LEU A 65 -3.43 -11.65 6.70
N LEU A 66 -2.59 -10.97 5.93
CA LEU A 66 -1.26 -10.52 6.35
C LEU A 66 -1.14 -9.00 6.26
N SER A 67 -0.36 -8.44 7.17
CA SER A 67 0.01 -7.02 7.15
C SER A 67 1.46 -6.86 7.61
N VAL A 68 2.16 -5.85 7.10
CA VAL A 68 3.54 -5.55 7.45
C VAL A 68 3.62 -4.29 8.32
N ASP A 69 4.38 -4.35 9.40
CA ASP A 69 4.71 -3.19 10.23
C ASP A 69 6.00 -2.53 9.73
N ASP A 70 5.91 -1.29 9.26
CA ASP A 70 7.01 -0.59 8.60
C ASP A 70 8.12 -0.13 9.56
N LYS A 71 7.92 -0.26 10.88
CA LYS A 71 8.95 0.08 11.88
C LYS A 71 9.74 -1.11 12.35
N THR A 72 9.10 -2.26 12.43
CA THR A 72 9.72 -3.50 12.92
C THR A 72 10.11 -4.44 11.79
N GLY A 73 9.59 -4.23 10.58
CA GLY A 73 9.76 -5.14 9.45
C GLY A 73 9.05 -6.48 9.66
N ILE A 74 8.18 -6.59 10.68
CA ILE A 74 7.45 -7.82 10.97
C ILE A 74 6.22 -7.90 10.08
N VAL A 75 6.08 -9.03 9.39
CA VAL A 75 4.81 -9.44 8.76
C VAL A 75 4.01 -10.22 9.78
N TYR A 76 2.80 -9.74 10.07
CA TYR A 76 1.86 -10.34 10.99
C TYR A 76 0.75 -11.08 10.23
N ARG A 77 0.31 -12.21 10.79
CA ARG A 77 -1.02 -12.75 10.51
C ARG A 77 -2.05 -11.95 11.31
N VAL A 78 -3.06 -11.44 10.63
CA VAL A 78 -4.18 -10.71 11.21
C VAL A 78 -5.27 -11.72 11.57
N GLU A 79 -5.34 -12.12 12.84
CA GLU A 79 -6.27 -13.14 13.33
C GLU A 79 -7.25 -12.58 14.35
N ASP A 80 -8.31 -13.34 14.65
CA ASP A 80 -9.29 -12.87 15.63
C ASP A 80 -8.72 -12.71 17.05
N LYS A 81 -7.69 -13.47 17.39
CA LYS A 81 -7.02 -13.36 18.70
C LYS A 81 -6.00 -12.21 18.77
N GLY A 82 -5.62 -11.60 17.64
CA GLY A 82 -4.59 -10.57 17.60
C GLY A 82 -3.70 -10.63 16.36
N LEU A 83 -2.64 -9.82 16.37
CA LEU A 83 -1.59 -9.87 15.35
C LEU A 83 -0.52 -10.89 15.75
N VAL A 84 -0.40 -11.97 14.99
CA VAL A 84 0.57 -13.04 15.25
C VAL A 84 1.82 -12.82 14.39
N PRO A 85 2.99 -12.52 14.95
CA PRO A 85 4.23 -12.40 14.17
C PRO A 85 4.48 -13.65 13.34
N TRP A 86 4.85 -13.49 12.08
CA TRP A 86 5.15 -14.61 11.19
C TRP A 86 6.60 -14.58 10.69
N VAL A 87 7.00 -13.51 10.00
CA VAL A 87 8.37 -13.32 9.53
C VAL A 87 8.85 -11.90 9.83
N ILE A 88 10.15 -11.73 10.05
CA ILE A 88 10.81 -10.43 10.18
C ILE A 88 11.69 -10.17 8.95
N LEU A 89 11.67 -8.93 8.47
CA LEU A 89 12.35 -8.47 7.27
C LEU A 89 13.41 -7.44 7.66
N SER A 90 14.68 -7.77 7.43
CA SER A 90 15.79 -6.81 7.53
C SER A 90 15.87 -5.93 6.29
N ASP A 91 16.34 -4.70 6.45
CA ASP A 91 16.36 -3.67 5.41
C ASP A 91 17.23 -4.04 4.19
N GLY A 92 17.09 -3.30 3.08
CA GLY A 92 17.96 -3.38 1.91
C GLY A 92 18.09 -4.78 1.31
N ASN A 93 19.32 -5.29 1.17
CA ASN A 93 19.60 -6.64 0.68
C ASN A 93 19.23 -7.76 1.67
N GLY A 94 18.76 -7.44 2.88
CA GLY A 94 18.43 -8.40 3.93
C GLY A 94 19.57 -8.67 4.91
N ASP A 95 20.72 -8.03 4.75
CA ASP A 95 21.89 -8.10 5.65
C ASP A 95 22.10 -6.77 6.39
N GLN A 96 21.02 -6.19 6.87
CA GLN A 96 21.01 -4.92 7.59
C GLN A 96 20.54 -5.14 9.03
N VAL A 97 21.12 -4.38 9.96
CA VAL A 97 20.69 -4.36 11.36
C VAL A 97 19.34 -3.63 11.50
N SER A 98 19.06 -2.68 10.60
CA SER A 98 17.77 -1.99 10.55
C SER A 98 16.67 -2.90 10.00
N PRO A 99 15.43 -2.76 10.52
CA PRO A 99 14.28 -3.42 9.93
C PRO A 99 13.89 -2.78 8.61
N PHE A 100 13.30 -3.58 7.73
CA PHE A 100 12.79 -3.15 6.45
C PHE A 100 11.52 -2.33 6.62
N LYS A 101 11.47 -1.19 5.94
CA LYS A 101 10.27 -0.35 5.83
C LYS A 101 9.39 -0.88 4.69
N GLY A 102 8.51 -1.83 5.00
CA GLY A 102 7.56 -2.39 4.03
C GLY A 102 6.35 -1.47 3.86
N GLU A 103 6.04 -1.13 2.60
CA GLU A 103 5.06 -0.10 2.23
C GLU A 103 3.95 -0.62 1.32
N TRP A 104 4.17 -1.76 0.67
CA TRP A 104 3.18 -2.41 -0.17
C TRP A 104 3.38 -3.91 -0.17
N MET A 105 2.30 -4.66 -0.40
CA MET A 105 2.26 -6.11 -0.41
C MET A 105 1.41 -6.63 -1.58
N THR A 106 1.91 -7.68 -2.27
CA THR A 106 1.13 -8.38 -3.29
C THR A 106 1.57 -9.83 -3.44
N VAL A 107 0.81 -10.63 -4.19
CA VAL A 107 1.12 -12.05 -4.43
C VAL A 107 1.46 -12.26 -5.89
N LYS A 108 2.64 -12.81 -6.16
CA LYS A 108 3.08 -13.18 -7.51
C LYS A 108 3.70 -14.56 -7.50
N ASP A 109 3.23 -15.40 -8.43
CA ASP A 109 3.71 -16.77 -8.67
C ASP A 109 3.83 -17.59 -7.39
N GLY A 110 2.81 -17.50 -6.52
CA GLY A 110 2.72 -18.28 -5.28
C GLY A 110 3.58 -17.77 -4.12
N ASN A 111 4.21 -16.60 -4.26
CA ASN A 111 5.01 -15.96 -3.22
C ASN A 111 4.42 -14.62 -2.81
N LEU A 112 4.64 -14.23 -1.56
CA LEU A 112 4.36 -12.89 -1.06
C LEU A 112 5.51 -11.96 -1.44
N TRP A 113 5.18 -10.79 -2.00
CA TRP A 113 6.12 -9.73 -2.36
C TRP A 113 5.85 -8.53 -1.47
N VAL A 114 6.88 -8.01 -0.81
CA VAL A 114 6.80 -6.85 0.08
C VAL A 114 7.88 -5.85 -0.33
N GLY A 115 7.50 -4.67 -0.77
CA GLY A 115 8.47 -3.63 -1.16
C GLY A 115 8.38 -2.36 -0.32
N GLY A 116 9.41 -1.54 -0.41
CA GLY A 116 9.45 -0.22 0.21
C GLY A 116 9.00 0.88 -0.76
N HIS A 117 9.34 2.13 -0.41
CA HIS A 117 8.94 3.31 -1.19
C HIS A 117 9.51 3.39 -2.62
N GLY A 118 10.50 2.57 -2.99
CA GLY A 118 11.05 2.54 -4.34
C GLY A 118 11.85 3.79 -4.75
N VAL A 119 12.43 4.49 -3.78
CA VAL A 119 13.20 5.72 -4.01
C VAL A 119 14.47 5.74 -3.17
N THR A 120 15.53 6.37 -3.67
CA THR A 120 16.70 6.74 -2.87
C THR A 120 16.31 7.70 -1.74
N TYR A 121 16.65 7.35 -0.51
CA TYR A 121 16.59 8.24 0.63
C TYR A 121 17.94 8.95 0.81
N TRP A 122 17.89 10.24 1.12
CA TRP A 122 19.08 11.05 1.42
C TRP A 122 19.07 11.40 2.90
N GLY A 123 20.05 10.91 3.65
CA GLY A 123 20.23 11.23 5.07
C GLY A 123 20.55 12.71 5.29
N LYS A 124 20.51 13.16 6.55
CA LYS A 124 20.79 14.57 6.93
C LYS A 124 22.15 15.07 6.44
N ASN A 125 23.13 14.18 6.32
CA ASN A 125 24.48 14.48 5.82
C ASN A 125 24.62 14.26 4.30
N ASN A 126 23.51 14.21 3.56
CA ASN A 126 23.47 13.85 2.13
C ASN A 126 24.04 12.44 1.84
N GLU A 127 23.95 11.54 2.83
CA GLU A 127 24.30 10.13 2.69
C GLU A 127 23.23 9.43 1.83
N ARG A 128 23.66 8.77 0.76
CA ARG A 128 22.78 8.05 -0.14
C ARG A 128 22.39 6.70 0.46
N ASN A 129 21.09 6.43 0.54
CA ASN A 129 20.55 5.13 0.96
C ASN A 129 19.52 4.63 -0.06
N ASP A 130 19.83 3.51 -0.70
CA ASP A 130 19.02 2.88 -1.75
C ASP A 130 18.18 1.71 -1.23
N ASN A 131 18.15 1.45 0.08
CA ASN A 131 17.50 0.28 0.67
C ASN A 131 16.00 0.20 0.40
N ASN A 132 15.31 1.35 0.31
CA ASN A 132 13.89 1.43 -0.03
C ASN A 132 13.55 0.91 -1.44
N MET A 133 14.56 0.68 -2.30
CA MET A 133 14.39 0.09 -3.63
C MET A 133 14.50 -1.43 -3.66
N TRP A 134 14.71 -2.08 -2.52
CA TRP A 134 14.70 -3.55 -2.43
C TRP A 134 13.29 -4.08 -2.20
N VAL A 135 13.04 -5.28 -2.71
CA VAL A 135 11.78 -5.99 -2.54
C VAL A 135 12.04 -7.37 -1.93
N LYS A 136 11.27 -7.72 -0.91
CA LYS A 136 11.32 -9.03 -0.24
C LYS A 136 10.37 -9.99 -0.92
N VAL A 137 10.85 -11.20 -1.17
CA VAL A 137 10.04 -12.32 -1.68
C VAL A 137 10.03 -13.40 -0.63
N ILE A 138 8.82 -13.81 -0.23
CA ILE A 138 8.58 -14.70 0.91
C ILE A 138 7.76 -15.89 0.42
N THR A 139 8.27 -17.08 0.64
CA THR A 139 7.58 -18.34 0.30
C THR A 139 6.51 -18.67 1.34
N LYS A 140 5.67 -19.66 1.07
CA LYS A 140 4.59 -20.09 1.98
C LYS A 140 5.09 -20.59 3.34
N ASP A 141 6.29 -21.16 3.37
CA ASP A 141 7.01 -21.64 4.55
C ASP A 141 7.83 -20.55 5.25
N GLY A 142 7.87 -19.33 4.69
CA GLY A 142 8.51 -18.17 5.32
C GLY A 142 10.00 -18.02 5.00
N ALA A 143 10.53 -18.76 4.02
CA ALA A 143 11.85 -18.50 3.46
C ALA A 143 11.84 -17.15 2.73
N LYS A 144 12.94 -16.41 2.83
CA LYS A 144 13.02 -15.01 2.39
C LYS A 144 14.17 -14.81 1.40
N ALA A 145 13.91 -14.04 0.37
CA ALA A 145 14.92 -13.49 -0.52
C ALA A 145 14.73 -11.97 -0.67
N SER A 146 15.81 -11.25 -0.98
CA SER A 146 15.75 -9.82 -1.31
C SER A 146 16.16 -9.64 -2.76
N ILE A 147 15.39 -8.85 -3.51
CA ILE A 147 15.65 -8.54 -4.93
C ILE A 147 15.81 -7.04 -5.08
N ASP A 148 16.88 -6.63 -5.74
CA ASP A 148 17.13 -5.23 -6.09
C ASP A 148 16.19 -4.80 -7.23
N TRP A 149 15.31 -3.84 -6.96
CA TRP A 149 14.38 -3.25 -7.94
C TRP A 149 14.82 -1.87 -8.42
N SER A 150 16.01 -1.38 -8.07
CA SER A 150 16.51 -0.06 -8.46
C SER A 150 16.37 0.23 -9.95
N LYS A 151 16.74 -0.72 -10.81
CA LYS A 151 16.59 -0.61 -12.27
C LYS A 151 15.13 -0.57 -12.72
N ASN A 152 14.24 -1.28 -12.05
CA ASN A 152 12.81 -1.28 -12.38
C ASN A 152 12.18 0.06 -12.02
N TYR A 153 12.45 0.58 -10.82
CA TYR A 153 11.99 1.90 -10.40
C TYR A 153 12.54 3.02 -11.30
N ALA A 154 13.81 2.93 -11.71
CA ALA A 154 14.40 3.88 -12.65
C ALA A 154 13.68 3.90 -14.02
N LYS A 155 13.36 2.73 -14.60
CA LYS A 155 12.60 2.64 -15.85
C LYS A 155 11.20 3.22 -15.72
N VAL A 156 10.53 2.98 -14.59
CA VAL A 156 9.20 3.57 -14.32
C VAL A 156 9.31 5.08 -14.25
N LYS A 157 10.28 5.61 -13.50
CA LYS A 157 10.54 7.04 -13.37
C LYS A 157 10.83 7.70 -14.74
N GLU A 158 11.61 7.05 -15.58
CA GLU A 158 11.88 7.45 -16.96
C GLU A 158 10.61 7.47 -17.81
N ALA A 159 9.80 6.41 -17.77
CA ALA A 159 8.54 6.31 -18.51
C ALA A 159 7.51 7.38 -18.09
N VAL A 160 7.53 7.79 -16.82
CA VAL A 160 6.72 8.91 -16.30
C VAL A 160 7.28 10.27 -16.75
N GLY A 161 8.56 10.35 -17.14
CA GLY A 161 9.22 11.57 -17.57
C GLY A 161 9.79 12.42 -16.42
N ILE A 162 9.97 11.82 -15.23
CA ILE A 162 10.57 12.51 -14.08
C ILE A 162 12.09 12.32 -14.09
N LYS A 163 12.84 13.42 -14.00
CA LYS A 163 14.31 13.40 -13.92
C LYS A 163 14.78 13.67 -12.50
N ASP A 164 16.01 13.30 -12.18
CA ASP A 164 16.65 13.75 -10.94
C ASP A 164 16.74 15.29 -10.89
N PRO A 165 16.51 15.91 -9.72
CA PRO A 165 16.30 15.31 -8.40
C PRO A 165 14.83 14.99 -8.05
N GLY A 166 13.90 15.00 -9.01
CA GLY A 166 12.50 14.59 -8.82
C GLY A 166 12.37 13.13 -8.37
N TYR A 167 11.20 12.73 -7.90
CA TYR A 167 10.99 11.41 -7.30
C TYR A 167 9.54 10.90 -7.45
N ILE A 168 9.38 9.60 -7.22
CA ILE A 168 8.11 8.89 -7.13
C ILE A 168 8.20 7.97 -5.91
N THR A 169 7.16 7.94 -5.07
CA THR A 169 7.06 6.97 -3.96
C THR A 169 5.89 6.03 -4.16
N TYR A 170 6.08 4.77 -3.77
CA TYR A 170 5.08 3.72 -3.93
C TYR A 170 4.63 3.19 -2.57
N GLU A 171 3.31 3.14 -2.38
CA GLU A 171 2.63 2.41 -1.28
C GLU A 171 1.55 1.48 -1.85
N ALA A 172 1.28 1.54 -3.16
CA ALA A 172 0.23 0.75 -3.78
C ALA A 172 0.75 0.09 -5.07
N VAL A 173 1.05 -1.21 -4.97
CA VAL A 173 1.56 -2.04 -6.06
C VAL A 173 0.85 -3.40 -6.04
N GLN A 174 0.33 -3.83 -7.18
CA GLN A 174 -0.30 -5.14 -7.33
C GLN A 174 0.24 -5.89 -8.55
N TRP A 175 0.44 -7.20 -8.41
CA TRP A 175 0.61 -8.08 -9.56
C TRP A 175 -0.76 -8.54 -10.06
N VAL A 176 -0.97 -8.49 -11.38
CA VAL A 176 -2.21 -8.94 -12.02
C VAL A 176 -1.94 -10.23 -12.80
N PRO A 177 -2.24 -11.42 -12.24
CA PRO A 177 -1.86 -12.70 -12.84
C PRO A 177 -2.40 -12.91 -14.25
N GLN A 178 -3.65 -12.48 -14.50
CA GLN A 178 -4.34 -12.65 -15.78
C GLN A 178 -3.66 -11.86 -16.91
N LEU A 179 -3.04 -10.73 -16.57
CA LEU A 179 -2.33 -9.88 -17.54
C LEU A 179 -0.81 -10.10 -17.54
N ARG A 180 -0.29 -10.80 -16.53
CA ARG A 180 1.15 -10.88 -16.22
C ARG A 180 1.83 -9.50 -16.18
N LYS A 181 1.17 -8.54 -15.51
CA LYS A 181 1.63 -7.16 -15.40
C LYS A 181 1.65 -6.68 -13.95
N TRP A 182 2.61 -5.82 -13.67
CA TRP A 182 2.65 -4.99 -12.46
C TRP A 182 1.77 -3.77 -12.67
N PHE A 183 0.89 -3.51 -11.72
CA PHE A 183 0.09 -2.30 -11.64
C PHE A 183 0.62 -1.49 -10.46
N MET A 184 0.93 -0.22 -10.68
CA MET A 184 1.50 0.66 -9.67
C MET A 184 0.76 1.99 -9.68
N ILE A 185 0.29 2.41 -8.52
CA ILE A 185 -0.34 3.71 -8.30
C ILE A 185 0.50 4.42 -7.25
N PRO A 186 1.44 5.31 -7.66
CA PRO A 186 2.29 6.02 -6.72
C PRO A 186 1.49 6.79 -5.68
N ARG A 187 2.00 6.85 -4.44
CA ARG A 187 1.47 7.78 -3.45
C ARG A 187 1.82 9.21 -3.84
N LYS A 188 3.10 9.44 -4.17
CA LYS A 188 3.64 10.76 -4.48
C LYS A 188 4.38 10.78 -5.81
N GLU A 189 4.32 11.91 -6.50
CA GLU A 189 5.12 12.24 -7.67
C GLU A 189 5.62 13.69 -7.58
N SER A 190 6.88 13.94 -7.89
CA SER A 190 7.46 15.28 -7.91
C SER A 190 8.55 15.41 -8.96
N THR A 191 8.63 16.56 -9.62
CA THR A 191 9.71 16.91 -10.56
C THR A 191 10.88 17.62 -9.90
N VAL A 192 10.77 17.93 -8.59
CA VAL A 192 11.77 18.64 -7.80
C VAL A 192 12.26 17.79 -6.63
N LYS A 193 13.39 18.19 -6.03
CA LYS A 193 14.00 17.47 -4.90
C LYS A 193 13.01 17.36 -3.73
N TYR A 194 13.06 16.23 -3.04
CA TYR A 194 12.30 16.00 -1.80
C TYR A 194 12.58 17.07 -0.75
N SER A 195 11.50 17.58 -0.16
CA SER A 195 11.44 18.23 1.15
C SER A 195 10.11 17.82 1.80
N ASP A 196 10.01 17.88 3.12
CA ASP A 196 8.79 17.50 3.84
C ASP A 196 7.57 18.33 3.35
N GLU A 197 7.77 19.63 3.08
CA GLU A 197 6.72 20.54 2.62
C GLU A 197 6.25 20.25 1.19
N ILE A 198 7.18 19.82 0.32
CA ILE A 198 6.87 19.43 -1.06
C ILE A 198 6.15 18.08 -1.05
N ASP A 199 6.65 17.11 -0.28
CA ASP A 199 6.11 15.75 -0.25
C ASP A 199 4.67 15.71 0.28
N GLU A 200 4.34 16.53 1.30
CA GLU A 200 2.99 16.63 1.84
C GLU A 200 1.95 16.96 0.74
N LYS A 201 2.36 17.75 -0.28
CA LYS A 201 1.53 18.18 -1.42
C LYS A 201 1.87 17.48 -2.74
N ALA A 202 2.66 16.41 -2.72
CA ALA A 202 3.08 15.68 -3.92
C ALA A 202 2.14 14.52 -4.31
N GLY A 203 0.90 14.49 -3.80
CA GLY A 203 -0.09 13.44 -4.09
C GLY A 203 -0.24 13.17 -5.59
N SER A 204 -0.20 11.90 -5.99
CA SER A 204 -0.19 11.48 -7.40
C SER A 204 -1.56 11.01 -7.87
N ASN A 205 -1.79 11.06 -9.19
CA ASN A 205 -2.90 10.35 -9.84
C ASN A 205 -2.41 9.50 -11.03
N LEU A 206 -1.11 9.17 -11.06
CA LEU A 206 -0.53 8.26 -12.03
C LEU A 206 -1.06 6.85 -11.85
N PHE A 207 -1.23 6.15 -12.96
CA PHE A 207 -1.44 4.72 -13.01
C PHE A 207 -0.47 4.11 -14.00
N ILE A 208 0.31 3.16 -13.53
CA ILE A 208 1.44 2.62 -14.26
C ILE A 208 1.22 1.12 -14.42
N MET A 209 1.24 0.65 -15.66
CA MET A 209 1.28 -0.77 -15.98
C MET A 209 2.65 -1.10 -16.52
N ALA A 210 3.31 -2.10 -15.94
CA ALA A 210 4.56 -2.62 -16.46
C ALA A 210 4.43 -4.11 -16.78
N SER A 211 4.99 -4.52 -17.91
CA SER A 211 5.32 -5.92 -18.16
C SER A 211 6.18 -6.48 -17.02
N GLU A 212 6.16 -7.80 -16.83
CA GLU A 212 6.89 -8.47 -15.76
C GLU A 212 8.38 -8.09 -15.64
N ASN A 213 9.04 -7.82 -16.77
CA ASN A 213 10.45 -7.44 -16.85
C ASN A 213 10.67 -5.92 -17.03
N PHE A 214 9.61 -5.12 -16.90
CA PHE A 214 9.60 -3.67 -17.06
C PHE A 214 10.14 -3.19 -18.41
N LYS A 215 10.06 -4.00 -19.49
CA LYS A 215 10.46 -3.56 -20.84
C LYS A 215 9.39 -2.72 -21.52
N GLU A 216 8.13 -3.07 -21.28
CA GLU A 216 6.96 -2.30 -21.69
C GLU A 216 6.35 -1.66 -20.45
N ILE A 217 6.21 -0.33 -20.48
CA ILE A 217 5.59 0.47 -19.43
C ILE A 217 4.58 1.41 -20.08
N THR A 218 3.35 1.40 -19.56
CA THR A 218 2.28 2.31 -19.95
C THR A 218 1.94 3.19 -18.76
N VAL A 219 1.89 4.50 -18.98
CA VAL A 219 1.54 5.48 -17.95
C VAL A 219 0.25 6.16 -18.36
N LYS A 220 -0.71 6.19 -17.44
CA LYS A 220 -1.95 6.97 -17.54
C LYS A 220 -2.16 7.80 -16.29
N ARG A 221 -3.19 8.65 -16.30
CA ARG A 221 -3.68 9.33 -15.11
C ARG A 221 -5.13 8.94 -14.87
N ILE A 222 -5.49 8.70 -13.60
CA ILE A 222 -6.83 8.27 -13.20
C ILE A 222 -7.48 9.32 -12.30
N GLY A 223 -8.76 9.62 -12.55
CA GLY A 223 -9.48 10.66 -11.80
C GLY A 223 -8.76 12.01 -11.76
N LYS A 224 -9.13 12.84 -10.78
CA LYS A 224 -8.52 14.15 -10.57
C LYS A 224 -7.35 14.07 -9.59
N LYS A 225 -6.24 14.74 -9.92
CA LYS A 225 -5.12 14.94 -8.99
C LYS A 225 -5.52 15.90 -7.87
N VAL A 226 -5.36 15.46 -6.64
CA VAL A 226 -5.52 16.27 -5.42
C VAL A 226 -4.19 16.25 -4.68
N PRO A 227 -3.45 17.39 -4.61
CA PRO A 227 -2.08 17.43 -4.08
C PRO A 227 -1.89 16.80 -2.69
N GLU A 228 -2.87 16.96 -1.81
CA GLU A 228 -2.81 16.48 -0.42
C GLU A 228 -3.24 15.01 -0.26
N LEU A 229 -3.73 14.36 -1.32
CA LEU A 229 -4.17 12.97 -1.28
C LEU A 229 -3.16 12.06 -1.96
N GLY A 230 -2.61 11.11 -1.19
CA GLY A 230 -1.77 10.04 -1.70
C GLY A 230 -2.48 8.71 -1.65
N VAL A 231 -2.44 7.94 -2.75
CA VAL A 231 -2.94 6.56 -2.77
C VAL A 231 -2.07 5.72 -1.84
N SER A 232 -2.68 5.05 -0.87
CA SER A 232 -2.00 4.20 0.10
C SER A 232 -2.20 2.71 -0.16
N ALA A 233 -3.30 2.29 -0.79
CA ALA A 233 -3.46 0.92 -1.28
C ALA A 233 -4.52 0.85 -2.39
N PHE A 234 -4.49 -0.23 -3.17
CA PHE A 234 -5.58 -0.55 -4.10
C PHE A 234 -5.74 -2.06 -4.28
N GLN A 235 -6.94 -2.48 -4.65
CA GLN A 235 -7.23 -3.84 -5.13
C GLN A 235 -8.14 -3.83 -6.34
N ILE A 236 -7.96 -4.85 -7.18
CA ILE A 236 -8.91 -5.17 -8.24
C ILE A 236 -10.14 -5.80 -7.59
N ILE A 237 -11.32 -5.28 -7.90
CA ILE A 237 -12.58 -5.80 -7.37
C ILE A 237 -12.86 -7.16 -8.04
N PRO A 238 -12.94 -8.26 -7.26
CA PRO A 238 -13.18 -9.59 -7.78
C PRO A 238 -14.50 -9.70 -8.56
N GLY A 239 -14.57 -10.60 -9.54
CA GLY A 239 -15.79 -10.85 -10.31
C GLY A 239 -16.14 -9.77 -11.34
N THR A 240 -15.21 -8.87 -11.65
CA THR A 240 -15.41 -7.79 -12.63
C THR A 240 -14.61 -8.06 -13.90
N SER A 241 -15.25 -7.97 -15.05
CA SER A 241 -14.60 -8.20 -16.36
C SER A 241 -13.74 -7.02 -16.81
N ASN A 242 -13.96 -5.83 -16.25
CA ASN A 242 -13.40 -4.57 -16.74
C ASN A 242 -12.16 -4.08 -15.95
N LEU A 243 -11.58 -4.92 -15.08
CA LEU A 243 -10.49 -4.50 -14.18
C LEU A 243 -10.87 -3.26 -13.37
N MET A 244 -11.99 -3.35 -12.66
CA MET A 244 -12.36 -2.28 -11.76
C MET A 244 -11.47 -2.29 -10.52
N ILE A 245 -11.13 -1.11 -10.06
CA ILE A 245 -10.14 -0.88 -9.02
C ILE A 245 -10.78 -0.07 -7.92
N ALA A 246 -10.73 -0.60 -6.71
CA ALA A 246 -10.95 0.15 -5.50
C ALA A 246 -9.58 0.60 -4.97
N LEU A 247 -9.46 1.87 -4.64
CA LEU A 247 -8.24 2.42 -4.06
C LEU A 247 -8.59 3.28 -2.85
N ILE A 248 -7.70 3.29 -1.87
CA ILE A 248 -7.79 4.19 -0.74
C ILE A 248 -6.70 5.25 -0.83
N LYS A 249 -7.07 6.49 -0.51
CA LYS A 249 -6.18 7.64 -0.41
C LYS A 249 -6.15 8.13 1.02
N SER A 250 -4.97 8.48 1.52
CA SER A 250 -4.83 9.13 2.82
C SER A 250 -4.47 10.59 2.65
N LYS A 251 -5.00 11.42 3.56
CA LYS A 251 -4.65 12.82 3.68
C LYS A 251 -3.84 13.04 4.95
N GLU A 252 -2.70 13.68 4.81
CA GLU A 252 -1.90 14.14 5.95
C GLU A 252 -1.69 15.64 5.83
N VAL A 253 -1.88 16.36 6.93
CA VAL A 253 -1.63 17.80 7.01
C VAL A 253 -0.80 18.08 8.26
N ASN A 254 0.38 18.69 8.10
CA ASN A 254 1.34 18.95 9.17
C ASN A 254 1.65 17.70 10.03
N GLY A 255 1.83 16.55 9.38
CA GLY A 255 2.09 15.27 10.03
C GLY A 255 0.92 14.69 10.84
N LYS A 256 -0.31 15.18 10.65
CA LYS A 256 -1.54 14.61 11.22
C LYS A 256 -2.39 14.01 10.12
N SER A 257 -2.92 12.81 10.38
CA SER A 257 -3.93 12.19 9.53
C SER A 257 -5.24 12.98 9.58
N GLU A 258 -5.76 13.33 8.41
CA GLU A 258 -7.04 14.03 8.22
C GLU A 258 -8.13 13.09 7.64
N GLY A 259 -7.82 11.79 7.60
CA GLY A 259 -8.73 10.72 7.20
C GLY A 259 -8.30 9.98 5.94
N THR A 260 -9.09 8.95 5.62
CA THR A 260 -8.90 8.09 4.45
C THR A 260 -10.13 8.14 3.56
N PHE A 261 -9.93 8.06 2.25
CA PHE A 261 -10.96 8.19 1.23
C PHE A 261 -10.93 6.97 0.30
N LEU A 262 -12.08 6.35 0.04
CA LEU A 262 -12.25 5.27 -0.92
C LEU A 262 -12.72 5.84 -2.26
N SER A 263 -12.09 5.41 -3.35
CA SER A 263 -12.52 5.71 -4.71
C SER A 263 -12.63 4.41 -5.51
N ILE A 264 -13.55 4.39 -6.50
CA ILE A 264 -13.73 3.24 -7.40
C ILE A 264 -13.63 3.71 -8.83
N TYR A 265 -12.77 3.05 -9.60
CA TYR A 265 -12.45 3.39 -10.98
C TYR A 265 -12.58 2.16 -11.87
N ASP A 266 -13.18 2.33 -13.05
CA ASP A 266 -13.11 1.34 -14.11
C ASP A 266 -11.93 1.69 -15.03
N TRP A 267 -10.94 0.80 -15.05
CA TRP A 267 -9.73 0.98 -15.83
C TRP A 267 -9.97 1.04 -17.35
N ASN A 268 -10.90 0.23 -17.86
CA ASN A 268 -11.12 0.11 -19.29
C ASN A 268 -11.91 1.29 -19.86
N SER A 269 -12.94 1.73 -19.15
CA SER A 269 -13.80 2.85 -19.59
C SER A 269 -13.31 4.22 -19.13
N GLU A 270 -12.27 4.25 -18.29
CA GLU A 270 -11.74 5.43 -17.63
C GLU A 270 -12.76 6.19 -16.76
N ARG A 271 -13.85 5.50 -16.37
CA ARG A 271 -14.95 6.07 -15.60
C ARG A 271 -14.67 5.98 -14.10
N VAL A 272 -14.91 7.08 -13.41
CA VAL A 272 -15.02 7.09 -11.93
C VAL A 272 -16.43 6.65 -11.54
N PHE A 273 -16.52 5.55 -10.78
CA PHE A 273 -17.77 5.02 -10.24
C PHE A 273 -18.07 5.57 -8.85
N LEU A 274 -17.02 5.85 -8.08
CA LEU A 274 -17.11 6.50 -6.78
C LEU A 274 -15.96 7.50 -6.66
N GLU A 275 -16.31 8.78 -6.58
CA GLU A 275 -15.38 9.84 -6.18
C GLU A 275 -14.99 9.68 -4.70
N ASP A 276 -13.96 10.39 -4.25
CA ASP A 276 -13.34 10.24 -2.92
C ASP A 276 -14.36 10.25 -1.76
N TYR A 277 -14.78 9.04 -1.34
CA TYR A 277 -15.73 8.80 -0.25
C TYR A 277 -14.97 8.66 1.06
N ARG A 278 -15.18 9.60 2.00
CA ARG A 278 -14.48 9.59 3.29
C ARG A 278 -14.92 8.39 4.14
N LEU A 279 -13.97 7.56 4.52
CA LEU A 279 -14.19 6.46 5.46
C LEU A 279 -14.35 6.99 6.89
N PRO A 280 -15.02 6.24 7.80
CA PRO A 280 -15.19 6.65 9.18
C PRO A 280 -13.87 6.87 9.94
N GLY A 281 -13.83 7.97 10.68
CA GLY A 281 -12.72 8.36 11.56
C GLY A 281 -11.63 9.19 10.89
N ASP A 282 -10.72 9.74 11.70
CA ASP A 282 -9.60 10.58 11.27
C ASP A 282 -8.30 9.78 11.21
N MET A 283 -8.39 8.52 10.76
CA MET A 283 -7.28 7.59 10.71
C MET A 283 -6.78 7.38 9.28
N LYS A 284 -5.48 7.09 9.20
CA LYS A 284 -4.81 6.62 7.99
C LYS A 284 -4.98 5.11 7.89
N TYR A 285 -5.75 4.65 6.92
CA TYR A 285 -5.73 3.25 6.49
C TYR A 285 -4.78 3.12 5.30
N GLU A 286 -3.87 2.15 5.40
CA GLU A 286 -2.79 1.95 4.43
C GLU A 286 -2.85 0.58 3.77
N GLY A 287 -3.76 -0.30 4.20
CA GLY A 287 -4.03 -1.57 3.56
C GLY A 287 -5.48 -1.69 3.13
N LEU A 288 -5.71 -2.31 1.97
CA LEU A 288 -7.03 -2.61 1.45
C LEU A 288 -7.08 -4.07 1.01
N HIS A 289 -8.06 -4.82 1.51
CA HIS A 289 -8.36 -6.15 1.01
C HIS A 289 -9.86 -6.28 0.70
N ILE A 290 -10.15 -6.81 -0.49
CA ILE A 290 -11.52 -7.04 -0.96
C ILE A 290 -11.67 -8.52 -1.27
N LYS A 291 -12.71 -9.12 -0.72
CA LYS A 291 -13.17 -10.46 -1.08
C LYS A 291 -14.67 -10.45 -1.38
N PRO A 292 -15.17 -11.37 -2.21
CA PRO A 292 -16.61 -11.55 -2.37
C PRO A 292 -17.27 -11.75 -1.00
N ALA A 293 -18.45 -11.17 -0.80
CA ALA A 293 -19.26 -11.51 0.36
C ALA A 293 -19.53 -13.02 0.34
N ALA A 294 -19.40 -13.68 1.49
CA ALA A 294 -19.82 -15.07 1.61
C ALA A 294 -21.31 -15.13 1.25
N THR A 295 -21.67 -15.91 0.23
CA THR A 295 -23.08 -16.22 -0.01
C THR A 295 -23.56 -17.05 1.18
N ALA A 296 -24.77 -16.76 1.66
CA ALA A 296 -25.38 -17.44 2.80
C ALA A 296 -25.59 -18.96 2.61
N ASP A 297 -25.23 -19.51 1.44
CA ASP A 297 -25.44 -20.91 1.05
C ASP A 297 -24.22 -21.82 1.32
N SER A 298 -23.40 -21.49 2.32
CA SER A 298 -22.24 -22.32 2.71
C SER A 298 -22.20 -22.64 4.21
N CYS A 299 -23.37 -22.94 4.78
CA CYS A 299 -23.54 -23.66 6.05
C CYS A 299 -24.29 -24.97 5.78
#